data_AF-A0A843MEA2-F1
#
_entry.id   AF-A0A843MEA2-F1
#
_cell.length_a   1.000
_cell.length_b   1.000
_cell.length_c   1.000
_cell.angle_alpha   90.00
_cell.angle_beta   90.00
_cell.angle_gamma   90.00
#
_symmetry.space_group_name_H-M   'P 1'
#
loop_
_entity.id
_entity.type
_entity.pdbx_description
1 polymer ?
#
loop_
_entity_poly.entity_id
_entity_poly.type
_entity_poly.pdbx_seq_one_letter_code
_entity_poly.pdbx_strand_id
1 'polypeptide(L)'
;MIDVLSFDPILILVLAGAGILAGLLAGILGVGGGFLFAPAGYFVLLSAGFPKETALLTAFGMSLAAAFPTVLTSAVAHTRQGNVSWKTAAVMGICGMVFGFAGGFAAASLPVNVLTILLSIFLVIGGIRMITKLPCGEKTMMPSPLAAGIGAVGGFFSGLLGVGG
;
A
#
# COMPACT_ATOMS: atom_id res chain seq x y z
N MET A 1 23.76 -15.69 -12.09
CA MET A 1 24.01 -14.25 -12.34
C MET A 1 22.95 -13.85 -13.34
N ILE A 2 21.84 -13.30 -12.83
CA ILE A 2 20.60 -13.15 -13.61
C ILE A 2 20.83 -11.96 -14.54
N ASP A 3 20.69 -12.18 -15.85
CA ASP A 3 20.87 -11.18 -16.90
C ASP A 3 19.86 -10.05 -16.75
N VAL A 4 20.23 -9.08 -15.90
CA VAL A 4 19.65 -7.73 -15.79
C VAL A 4 19.93 -6.89 -17.06
N LEU A 5 20.34 -7.51 -18.18
CA LEU A 5 20.86 -6.86 -19.38
C LEU A 5 20.09 -7.15 -20.67
N SER A 6 19.07 -8.03 -20.66
CA SER A 6 18.08 -8.10 -21.76
C SER A 6 16.89 -7.20 -21.41
N PHE A 7 17.13 -5.90 -21.33
CA PHE A 7 16.07 -4.90 -21.38
C PHE A 7 15.49 -4.89 -22.80
N ASP A 8 14.63 -5.86 -23.10
CA ASP A 8 13.77 -5.72 -24.27
C ASP A 8 12.94 -4.45 -24.03
N PRO A 9 13.00 -3.43 -24.93
CA PRO A 9 12.24 -2.19 -24.78
C PRO A 9 10.73 -2.46 -24.64
N ILE A 10 10.29 -3.63 -25.11
CA ILE A 10 8.96 -4.18 -24.97
C ILE A 10 8.58 -4.42 -23.50
N LEU A 11 9.47 -4.98 -22.68
CA LEU A 11 9.19 -5.26 -21.27
C LEU A 11 9.01 -3.97 -20.45
N ILE A 12 9.86 -2.97 -20.71
CA ILE A 12 9.74 -1.64 -20.08
C ILE A 12 8.42 -0.99 -20.49
N LEU A 13 8.06 -1.06 -21.77
CA LEU A 13 6.81 -0.48 -22.27
C LEU A 13 5.57 -1.16 -21.68
N VAL A 14 5.61 -2.49 -21.54
CA VAL A 14 4.54 -3.27 -20.88
C VAL A 14 4.43 -2.92 -19.40
N LEU A 15 5.55 -2.81 -18.69
CA LEU A 15 5.57 -2.46 -17.26
C LEU A 15 5.08 -1.03 -17.03
N ALA A 16 5.49 -0.09 -17.89
CA ALA A 16 5.05 1.30 -17.86
C ALA A 16 3.56 1.43 -18.19
N GLY A 17 3.08 0.72 -19.22
CA GLY A 17 1.66 0.68 -19.58
C GLY A 17 0.79 0.08 -18.48
N ALA A 18 1.21 -1.04 -17.90
CA ALA A 18 0.54 -1.67 -16.76
C ALA A 18 0.54 -0.76 -15.53
N GLY A 19 1.65 -0.08 -15.24
CA GLY A 19 1.75 0.88 -14.14
C GLY A 19 0.84 2.10 -14.32
N ILE A 20 0.75 2.66 -15.53
CA ILE A 20 -0.15 3.78 -15.84
C ILE A 20 -1.61 3.34 -15.71
N LEU A 21 -1.98 2.20 -16.29
CA LEU A 21 -3.35 1.66 -16.18
C LEU A 21 -3.72 1.36 -14.74
N ALA A 22 -2.84 0.68 -13.99
CA ALA A 22 -3.06 0.37 -12.58
C ALA A 22 -3.16 1.63 -11.71
N GLY A 23 -2.31 2.64 -11.96
CA GLY A 23 -2.36 3.92 -11.26
C GLY A 23 -3.64 4.71 -11.56
N LEU A 24 -4.09 4.69 -12.82
CA LEU A 24 -5.32 5.36 -13.24
C LEU A 24 -6.56 4.67 -12.67
N LEU A 25 -6.60 3.33 -12.70
CA LEU A 25 -7.62 2.53 -12.02
C LEU A 25 -7.62 2.81 -10.52
N ALA A 26 -6.47 2.77 -9.86
CA ALA A 26 -6.38 3.05 -8.43
C ALA A 26 -6.81 4.49 -8.08
N GLY A 27 -6.52 5.47 -8.95
CA GLY A 27 -6.97 6.85 -8.81
C GLY A 27 -8.49 7.00 -8.92
N ILE A 28 -9.12 6.31 -9.89
CA ILE A 28 -10.59 6.29 -10.04
C ILE A 28 -11.25 5.57 -8.85
N LEU A 29 -10.63 4.51 -8.36
CA LEU A 29 -11.13 3.73 -7.23
C LEU A 29 -10.96 4.45 -5.88
N GLY A 30 -10.00 5.39 -5.78
CA GLY A 30 -9.74 6.15 -4.56
C GLY A 30 -9.18 5.32 -3.39
N VAL A 31 -8.70 4.10 -3.65
CA VAL A 31 -8.27 3.13 -2.62
C VAL A 31 -6.80 3.34 -2.18
N GLY A 32 -6.07 4.25 -2.84
CA GLY A 32 -4.62 4.38 -2.66
C GLY A 32 -3.88 3.35 -3.51
N GLY A 33 -2.88 3.80 -4.28
CA GLY A 33 -2.25 3.00 -5.35
C GLY A 33 -1.73 1.63 -4.90
N GLY A 34 -1.23 1.51 -3.67
CA GLY A 34 -0.52 0.32 -3.21
C GLY A 34 -1.34 -0.98 -3.29
N PHE A 35 -2.67 -0.89 -3.18
CA PHE A 35 -3.55 -2.06 -3.21
C PHE A 35 -3.53 -2.77 -4.58
N LEU A 36 -3.41 -2.03 -5.68
CA LEU A 36 -3.26 -2.60 -7.03
C LEU A 36 -1.80 -2.90 -7.39
N PHE A 37 -0.86 -2.05 -6.95
CA PHE A 37 0.55 -2.19 -7.35
C PHE A 37 1.21 -3.44 -6.76
N ALA A 38 0.90 -3.82 -5.52
CA ALA A 38 1.47 -5.01 -4.88
C ALA A 38 1.16 -6.33 -5.64
N PRO A 39 -0.11 -6.69 -5.91
CA PRO A 39 -0.41 -7.91 -6.66
C PRO A 39 0.04 -7.84 -8.12
N ALA A 40 -0.13 -6.68 -8.79
CA ALA A 40 0.30 -6.51 -10.18
C ALA A 40 1.81 -6.69 -10.34
N GLY A 41 2.60 -6.06 -9.46
CA GLY A 41 4.06 -6.22 -9.44
C GLY A 41 4.46 -7.67 -9.18
N TYR A 42 3.81 -8.33 -8.22
CA TYR A 42 4.08 -9.74 -7.90
C TYR A 42 3.84 -10.65 -9.11
N PHE A 43 2.72 -10.52 -9.81
CA PHE A 43 2.43 -11.32 -11.00
C PHE A 43 3.45 -11.09 -12.13
N VAL A 44 3.86 -9.84 -12.36
CA VAL A 44 4.86 -9.53 -13.39
C VAL A 44 6.23 -10.11 -13.02
N LEU A 45 6.68 -9.95 -11.78
CA LEU A 45 7.95 -10.50 -11.30
C LEU A 45 7.97 -12.04 -11.35
N LEU A 46 6.85 -12.68 -11.04
CA LEU A 46 6.70 -14.13 -11.17
C LEU A 46 6.77 -14.57 -12.63
N SER A 47 6.13 -13.83 -13.55
CA SER A 47 6.20 -14.09 -14.99
C SER A 47 7.61 -13.89 -15.58
N ALA A 48 8.42 -13.03 -14.96
CA ALA A 48 9.81 -12.80 -15.30
C ALA A 48 10.78 -13.85 -14.71
N GLY A 49 10.28 -14.87 -14.02
CA GLY A 49 11.08 -15.99 -13.50
C GLY A 49 11.78 -15.73 -12.16
N PHE A 50 11.41 -14.68 -11.42
CA PHE A 50 11.99 -14.43 -10.10
C PHE A 50 11.51 -15.46 -9.06
N PRO A 51 12.37 -15.80 -8.07
CA PRO A 51 11.94 -16.57 -6.90
C PRO A 51 10.78 -15.88 -6.20
N LYS A 52 9.76 -16.65 -5.78
CA LYS A 52 8.54 -16.15 -5.14
C LYS A 52 8.83 -15.21 -3.97
N GLU A 53 9.89 -15.49 -3.23
CA GLU A 53 10.34 -14.75 -2.04
C GLU A 53 10.85 -13.35 -2.41
N THR A 54 11.78 -13.27 -3.37
CA THR A 54 12.32 -11.99 -3.85
C THR A 54 11.27 -11.20 -4.63
N ALA A 55 10.40 -11.87 -5.38
CA ALA A 55 9.32 -11.22 -6.14
C ALA A 55 8.30 -10.54 -5.22
N LEU A 56 7.93 -11.18 -4.11
CA LEU A 56 6.95 -10.61 -3.18
C LEU A 56 7.53 -9.40 -2.42
N LEU A 57 8.77 -9.51 -1.93
CA LEU A 57 9.43 -8.41 -1.22
C LEU A 57 9.66 -7.19 -2.12
N THR A 58 10.08 -7.42 -3.37
CA THR A 58 10.29 -6.33 -4.34
C THR A 58 8.96 -5.69 -4.77
N ALA A 59 7.90 -6.47 -4.95
CA ALA A 59 6.56 -5.96 -5.24
C ALA A 59 6.01 -5.07 -4.10
N PHE A 60 6.23 -5.46 -2.84
CA PHE A 60 5.86 -4.64 -1.68
C PHE A 60 6.66 -3.34 -1.59
N GLY A 61 7.99 -3.40 -1.80
CA GLY A 61 8.81 -2.20 -1.84
C GLY A 61 8.38 -1.24 -2.95
N MET A 62 8.10 -1.77 -4.15
CA MET A 62 7.62 -0.99 -5.29
C MET A 62 6.26 -0.35 -5.03
N SER A 63 5.32 -1.11 -4.44
CA SER A 63 4.00 -0.62 -4.04
C SER A 63 4.09 0.53 -3.03
N LEU A 64 4.94 0.39 -2.00
CA LEU A 64 5.14 1.42 -1.00
C LEU A 64 5.77 2.68 -1.59
N ALA A 65 6.77 2.51 -2.48
CA ALA A 65 7.39 3.60 -3.21
C ALA A 65 6.38 4.33 -4.13
N ALA A 66 5.50 3.59 -4.80
CA ALA A 66 4.45 4.15 -5.65
C ALA A 66 3.36 4.87 -4.84
N ALA A 67 3.03 4.38 -3.64
CA ALA A 67 2.03 5.00 -2.76
C ALA A 67 2.53 6.31 -2.11
N PHE A 68 3.83 6.44 -1.87
CA PHE A 68 4.44 7.60 -1.22
C PHE A 68 4.05 8.97 -1.83
N PRO A 69 4.19 9.22 -3.14
CA PRO A 69 3.75 10.49 -3.73
C PRO A 69 2.23 10.71 -3.66
N THR A 70 1.44 9.63 -3.69
CA THR A 70 -0.03 9.71 -3.59
C THR A 70 -0.48 10.13 -2.18
N VAL A 71 0.12 9.56 -1.13
CA VAL A 71 -0.21 9.96 0.25
C VAL A 71 0.27 11.37 0.54
N LEU A 72 1.41 11.80 -0.02
CA LEU A 72 1.93 13.15 0.15
C LEU A 72 1.00 14.19 -0.49
N THR A 73 0.57 13.95 -1.72
CA THR A 73 -0.38 14.83 -2.42
C THR A 73 -1.75 14.85 -1.72
N SER A 74 -2.21 13.70 -1.22
CA SER A 74 -3.45 13.59 -0.43
C SER A 74 -3.37 14.37 0.89
N ALA A 75 -2.26 14.25 1.63
CA ALA A 75 -2.03 14.97 2.88
C ALA A 75 -1.99 16.49 2.67
N VAL A 76 -1.32 16.95 1.61
CA VAL A 76 -1.29 18.38 1.24
C VAL A 76 -2.68 18.88 0.86
N ALA A 77 -3.43 18.11 0.07
CA ALA A 77 -4.80 18.46 -0.31
C ALA A 77 -5.73 18.57 0.91
N HIS A 78 -5.61 17.67 1.89
CA HIS A 78 -6.40 17.71 3.12
C HIS A 78 -6.01 18.87 4.03
N THR A 79 -4.72 19.17 4.13
CA THR A 79 -4.19 20.33 4.87
C THR A 79 -4.72 21.64 4.31
N ARG A 80 -4.79 21.76 2.98
CA ARG A 80 -5.29 22.96 2.29
C ARG A 80 -6.79 23.19 2.49
N GLN A 81 -7.56 22.16 2.87
CA GLN A 81 -8.98 22.27 3.19
C GLN A 81 -9.26 22.81 4.60
N GLY A 82 -8.23 23.13 5.40
CA GLY A 82 -8.37 23.82 6.70
C GLY A 82 -9.03 22.99 7.82
N ASN A 83 -9.33 21.71 7.57
CA ASN A 83 -10.09 20.85 8.48
C ASN A 83 -9.20 19.82 9.21
N VAL A 84 -7.89 20.08 9.33
CA VAL A 84 -6.91 19.15 9.92
C VAL A 84 -6.53 19.62 11.33
N SER A 85 -6.84 18.80 12.33
CA SER A 85 -6.29 18.95 13.67
C SER A 85 -4.85 18.42 13.67
N TRP A 86 -3.88 19.32 13.50
CA TRP A 86 -2.45 18.97 13.44
C TRP A 86 -1.97 18.12 14.63
N LYS A 87 -2.55 18.30 15.82
CA LYS A 87 -2.28 17.44 16.99
C LYS A 87 -2.68 15.99 16.74
N THR A 88 -3.92 15.74 16.29
CA THR A 88 -4.44 14.39 16.05
C THR A 88 -3.73 13.74 14.86
N ALA A 89 -3.49 14.52 13.80
CA ALA A 89 -2.74 14.06 12.63
C ALA A 89 -1.30 13.65 12.97
N ALA A 90 -0.60 14.43 13.80
CA ALA A 90 0.76 14.10 14.24
C ALA A 90 0.79 12.85 15.12
N VAL A 91 -0.13 12.73 16.08
CA VAL A 91 -0.20 11.54 16.97
C VAL A 91 -0.51 10.28 16.14
N MET A 92 -1.47 10.36 15.22
CA MET A 92 -1.84 9.24 14.35
C MET A 92 -0.72 8.87 13.38
N GLY A 93 -0.03 9.86 12.81
CA GLY A 93 1.12 9.66 11.92
C GLY A 93 2.32 9.05 12.63
N ILE A 94 2.66 9.52 13.84
CA ILE A 94 3.77 8.97 14.64
C ILE A 94 3.46 7.54 15.09
N CYS A 95 2.26 7.28 15.62
CA CYS A 95 1.85 5.91 15.94
C CYS A 95 1.88 5.01 14.71
N GLY A 96 1.31 5.46 13.59
CA GLY A 96 1.32 4.70 12.34
C GLY A 96 2.73 4.40 11.83
N MET A 97 3.66 5.35 11.94
CA MET A 97 5.06 5.16 11.56
C MET A 97 5.75 4.11 12.45
N VAL A 98 5.59 4.20 13.77
CA VAL A 98 6.22 3.27 14.72
C VAL A 98 5.68 1.84 14.53
N PHE A 99 4.36 1.69 14.49
CA PHE A 99 3.73 0.39 14.31
C PHE A 99 3.89 -0.16 12.89
N GLY A 100 3.96 0.71 11.87
CA GLY A 100 4.26 0.30 10.51
C GLY A 100 5.69 -0.20 10.33
N PHE A 101 6.66 0.43 10.99
CA PHE A 101 8.02 -0.09 11.02
C PHE A 101 8.10 -1.46 11.72
N ALA A 102 7.38 -1.62 12.83
CA ALA A 102 7.27 -2.91 13.52
C ALA A 102 6.58 -3.99 12.66
N GLY A 103 5.52 -3.64 11.95
CA GLY A 103 4.80 -4.52 11.02
C GLY A 103 5.67 -4.95 9.84
N GLY A 104 6.44 -4.03 9.26
CA GLY A 104 7.39 -4.33 8.18
C GLY A 104 8.54 -5.23 8.64
N PHE A 105 9.06 -5.02 9.85
CA PHE A 105 10.07 -5.90 10.43
C PHE A 105 9.52 -7.31 10.71
N ALA A 106 8.28 -7.40 11.18
CA ALA A 106 7.58 -8.67 11.34
C ALA A 106 7.33 -9.36 9.98
N ALA A 107 6.97 -8.62 8.93
CA ALA A 107 6.80 -9.15 7.57
C ALA A 107 8.09 -9.76 7.03
N ALA A 108 9.24 -9.11 7.27
CA ALA A 108 10.55 -9.61 6.85
C ALA A 108 10.96 -10.93 7.55
N SER A 109 10.38 -11.23 8.71
CA SER A 109 10.64 -12.46 9.46
C SER A 109 9.63 -13.58 9.17
N LEU A 110 8.57 -13.30 8.39
CA LEU A 110 7.51 -14.26 8.08
C LEU A 110 7.77 -14.99 6.75
N PRO A 111 7.36 -16.27 6.64
CA PRO A 111 7.46 -17.00 5.39
C PRO A 111 6.51 -16.42 4.34
N VAL A 112 6.97 -16.40 3.08
CA VAL A 112 6.27 -15.85 1.90
C VAL A 112 4.84 -16.37 1.75
N ASN A 113 4.61 -17.64 2.10
CA ASN A 113 3.28 -18.25 2.01
C ASN A 113 2.28 -17.53 2.92
N VAL A 114 2.66 -17.21 4.15
CA VAL A 114 1.78 -16.51 5.10
C VAL A 114 1.50 -15.11 4.58
N LEU A 115 2.52 -14.44 4.08
CA LEU A 115 2.42 -13.07 3.56
C LEU A 115 1.53 -12.98 2.32
N THR A 116 1.62 -13.98 1.43
CA THR A 116 0.75 -14.11 0.24
C THR A 116 -0.70 -14.39 0.63
N ILE A 117 -0.95 -15.24 1.63
CA ILE A 117 -2.30 -15.50 2.15
C ILE A 117 -2.88 -14.23 2.77
N LEU A 118 -2.09 -13.51 3.58
CA LEU A 118 -2.52 -12.27 4.22
C LEU A 118 -2.88 -11.20 3.18
N LEU A 119 -2.04 -11.03 2.15
CA LEU A 119 -2.31 -10.16 1.01
C LEU A 119 -3.59 -10.57 0.28
N SER A 120 -3.79 -11.87 0.03
CA SER A 120 -4.99 -12.38 -0.65
C SER A 120 -6.27 -12.10 0.13
N ILE A 121 -6.25 -12.35 1.44
CA ILE A 121 -7.38 -12.05 2.34
C ILE A 121 -7.67 -10.55 2.33
N PHE A 122 -6.63 -9.71 2.43
CA PHE A 122 -6.77 -8.26 2.37
C PHE A 122 -7.36 -7.79 1.05
N LEU A 123 -6.94 -8.39 -0.08
CA LEU A 123 -7.50 -8.12 -1.40
C LEU A 123 -8.99 -8.46 -1.48
N VAL A 124 -9.38 -9.63 -0.98
CA VAL A 124 -10.78 -10.07 -0.97
C VAL A 124 -11.63 -9.13 -0.12
N ILE A 125 -11.16 -8.77 1.08
CA ILE A 125 -11.87 -7.82 1.96
C ILE A 125 -11.99 -6.44 1.29
N GLY A 126 -10.91 -5.94 0.68
CA GLY A 126 -10.91 -4.66 -0.04
C GLY A 126 -11.90 -4.65 -1.21
N GLY A 127 -11.90 -5.72 -2.02
CA GLY A 127 -12.85 -5.89 -3.12
C GLY A 127 -14.30 -5.97 -2.65
N ILE A 128 -14.57 -6.69 -1.56
CA ILE A 128 -15.90 -6.75 -0.95
C ILE A 128 -16.32 -5.37 -0.44
N ARG A 129 -15.45 -4.61 0.25
CA ARG A 129 -15.77 -3.24 0.70
C ARG A 129 -16.10 -2.31 -0.47
N MET A 130 -15.39 -2.44 -1.59
CA MET A 130 -15.63 -1.63 -2.79
C MET A 130 -17.02 -1.91 -3.38
N ILE A 131 -17.45 -3.17 -3.41
CA ILE A 131 -18.78 -3.58 -3.89
C ILE A 131 -19.88 -3.14 -2.91
N THR A 132 -19.62 -3.23 -1.60
CA THR A 132 -20.64 -3.01 -0.56
C THR A 132 -20.88 -1.54 -0.19
N LYS A 133 -20.19 -0.56 -0.83
CA LYS A 133 -20.31 0.88 -0.55
C LYS A 133 -20.39 1.17 0.96
N LEU A 134 -19.34 0.85 1.70
CA LEU A 134 -19.24 1.34 3.07
C LEU A 134 -18.97 2.87 3.05
N PRO A 135 -19.72 3.67 3.83
CA PRO A 135 -19.55 5.11 3.86
C PRO A 135 -18.11 5.47 4.22
N CYS A 136 -17.52 6.41 3.48
CA CYS A 136 -16.29 7.07 3.89
C CYS A 136 -16.46 7.57 5.32
N GLY A 137 -15.48 7.25 6.18
CA GLY A 137 -15.49 7.58 7.59
C GLY A 137 -15.96 9.00 7.82
N GLU A 138 -16.97 9.13 8.67
CA GLU A 138 -17.55 10.41 9.06
C GLU A 138 -16.45 11.34 9.58
N LYS A 139 -16.59 12.64 9.27
CA LYS A 139 -15.74 13.72 9.79
C LYS A 139 -15.98 13.91 11.30
N THR A 140 -15.95 12.85 12.08
CA THR A 140 -15.98 12.95 13.54
C THR A 140 -14.59 13.35 14.01
N MET A 141 -14.52 14.46 14.76
CA MET A 141 -13.34 14.84 15.51
C MET A 141 -13.02 13.69 16.48
N MET A 142 -12.10 12.81 16.10
CA MET A 142 -11.75 11.66 16.93
C MET A 142 -10.95 12.14 18.16
N PRO A 143 -11.28 11.65 19.36
CA PRO A 143 -10.48 11.92 20.55
C PRO A 143 -9.07 11.35 20.38
N SER A 144 -8.06 12.04 20.92
CA SER A 144 -6.63 11.73 20.75
C SER A 144 -6.21 10.27 20.99
N PRO A 145 -6.77 9.48 21.93
CA PRO A 145 -6.41 8.07 22.09
C PRO A 145 -7.00 7.16 21.00
N LEU A 146 -8.18 7.48 20.47
CA LEU A 146 -8.84 6.66 19.46
C LEU A 146 -8.14 6.80 18.10
N ALA A 147 -7.66 8.02 17.79
CA ALA A 147 -6.84 8.26 16.61
C ALA A 147 -5.48 7.53 16.67
N ALA A 148 -4.87 7.46 17.85
CA ALA A 148 -3.65 6.69 18.05
C ALA A 148 -3.88 5.18 17.83
N GLY A 149 -5.00 4.64 18.33
CA GLY A 149 -5.36 3.23 18.13
C GLY A 149 -5.60 2.88 16.66
N ILE A 150 -6.35 3.70 15.92
CA ILE A 150 -6.58 3.49 14.49
C ILE A 150 -5.28 3.63 13.69
N GLY A 151 -4.44 4.63 14.03
CA GLY A 151 -3.13 4.81 13.42
C GLY A 151 -2.17 3.64 13.69
N ALA A 152 -2.17 3.10 14.91
CA ALA A 152 -1.33 1.96 15.28
C ALA A 152 -1.75 0.68 14.55
N VAL A 153 -3.05 0.35 14.57
CA VAL A 153 -3.56 -0.85 13.88
C VAL A 153 -3.42 -0.70 12.37
N GLY A 154 -3.83 0.44 11.80
CA GLY A 154 -3.68 0.71 10.37
C GLY A 154 -2.22 0.71 9.92
N GLY A 155 -1.34 1.34 10.68
CA GLY A 155 0.10 1.36 10.43
C GLY A 155 0.71 -0.05 10.48
N PHE A 156 0.40 -0.84 11.51
CA PHE A 156 0.89 -2.21 11.64
C PHE A 156 0.50 -3.08 10.45
N PHE A 157 -0.78 -3.09 10.07
CA PHE A 157 -1.25 -3.87 8.91
C PHE A 157 -0.69 -3.33 7.59
N SER A 158 -0.56 -2.01 7.43
CA SER A 158 0.02 -1.39 6.24
C SER A 158 1.50 -1.74 6.08
N GLY A 159 2.27 -1.72 7.18
CA GLY A 159 3.66 -2.15 7.21
C GLY A 159 3.82 -3.65 6.99
N LEU A 160 2.90 -4.47 7.52
CA LEU A 160 2.90 -5.91 7.33
C LEU A 160 2.60 -6.30 5.88
N LEU A 161 1.68 -5.60 5.23
CA LEU A 161 1.19 -5.93 3.88
C LEU A 161 1.88 -5.16 2.75
N GLY A 162 2.65 -4.10 3.05
CA GLY A 162 3.23 -3.23 2.02
C GLY A 162 2.19 -2.46 1.19
N VAL A 163 0.97 -2.34 1.70
CA VAL A 163 -0.13 -1.59 1.07
C VAL A 163 -0.35 -0.32 1.88
N GLY A 164 0.20 0.79 1.38
CA GLY A 164 0.09 2.12 1.99
C GLY A 164 -1.07 2.93 1.42
N GLY A 165 -1.92 3.46 2.32
CA GLY A 165 -3.09 4.29 2.00
C GLY A 165 -3.82 4.76 3.25
#